data_AF-A0A354GZJ9-F1
#
_entry.id   AF-A0A354GZJ9-F1
#
_cell.length_a   1.000
_cell.length_b   1.000
_cell.length_c   1.000
_cell.angle_alpha   90.00
_cell.angle_beta   90.00
_cell.angle_gamma   90.00
#
_symmetry.space_group_name_H-M   'P 1'
#
loop_
_entity.id
_entity.type
_entity.pdbx_description
1 polymer ?
#
loop_
_entity_poly.entity_id
_entity_poly.type
_entity_poly.pdbx_seq_one_letter_code
_entity_poly.pdbx_strand_id
1 'polypeptide(L)'
;MTAFVAEQARRVRPGERLPGSTEVLESCFGRFKHLEKQQARGGFTSLLLGFGALLAQTTTQAVAEAMRHSGTQRIYEWCKEHLAPTLFGQRKMAFAGSATKPA
;
A
#
# COMPACT_ATOMS: atom_id res chain seq x y z
N MET A 1 -1.01 12.05 -30.31
CA MET A 1 -1.06 12.13 -28.83
C MET A 1 -2.49 12.24 -28.30
N THR A 2 -3.37 13.04 -28.91
CA THR A 2 -4.79 13.18 -28.51
C THR A 2 -5.63 11.90 -28.65
N ALA A 3 -5.40 11.10 -29.70
CA ALA A 3 -6.17 9.86 -29.92
C ALA A 3 -6.00 8.81 -28.80
N PHE A 4 -4.78 8.64 -28.28
CA PHE A 4 -4.51 7.74 -27.16
C PHE A 4 -5.21 8.21 -25.89
N VAL A 5 -5.11 9.50 -25.56
CA VAL A 5 -5.77 10.08 -24.39
C VAL A 5 -7.28 9.95 -24.49
N ALA A 6 -7.86 10.20 -25.67
CA ALA A 6 -9.30 10.00 -25.90
C ALA A 6 -9.71 8.54 -25.70
N GLU A 7 -8.95 7.59 -26.23
CA GLU A 7 -9.23 6.15 -26.07
C GLU A 7 -9.15 5.71 -24.60
N GLN A 8 -8.16 6.16 -23.83
CA GLN A 8 -8.09 5.86 -22.40
C GLN A 8 -9.20 6.56 -21.61
N ALA A 9 -9.53 7.81 -21.95
CA ALA A 9 -10.58 8.58 -21.27
C ALA A 9 -11.97 7.94 -21.40
N ARG A 10 -12.25 7.23 -22.51
CA ARG A 10 -13.53 6.50 -22.69
C ARG A 10 -13.76 5.38 -21.66
N ARG A 11 -12.71 4.93 -20.97
CA ARG A 11 -12.79 3.89 -19.93
C ARG A 11 -13.10 4.47 -18.55
N VAL A 12 -13.10 5.79 -18.42
CA VAL A 12 -13.25 6.51 -17.15
C VAL A 12 -14.73 6.78 -16.89
N ARG A 13 -15.18 6.54 -15.66
CA ARG A 13 -16.57 6.80 -15.28
C ARG A 13 -16.84 8.30 -15.23
N PRO A 14 -18.10 8.76 -15.46
CA PRO A 14 -18.44 10.17 -15.29
C PRO A 14 -18.05 10.68 -13.89
N GLY A 15 -17.29 11.77 -13.84
CA GLY A 15 -16.81 12.38 -12.59
C GLY A 15 -15.59 11.71 -11.94
N GLU A 16 -15.11 10.58 -12.47
CA GLU A 16 -13.89 9.92 -11.98
C GLU A 16 -12.64 10.70 -12.43
N ARG A 17 -11.65 10.79 -11.53
CA ARG A 17 -10.38 11.48 -11.79
C ARG A 17 -9.23 10.48 -11.67
N LEU A 18 -8.38 10.44 -12.69
CA LEU A 18 -7.21 9.57 -12.73
C LEU A 18 -5.92 10.40 -12.73
N PRO A 19 -4.79 9.86 -12.22
CA PRO A 19 -3.48 10.46 -12.39
C PRO A 19 -3.14 10.64 -13.88
N GLY A 20 -2.70 11.84 -14.28
CA GLY A 20 -2.35 12.14 -15.67
C GLY A 20 -0.95 11.69 -16.10
N SER A 21 -0.13 11.23 -15.15
CA SER A 21 1.26 10.77 -15.35
C SER A 21 1.64 9.80 -14.22
N THR A 22 2.61 8.93 -14.47
CA THR A 22 3.22 8.07 -13.43
C THR A 22 3.99 8.90 -12.41
N GLU A 23 4.47 10.09 -12.76
CA GLU A 23 5.17 11.01 -11.84
C GLU A 23 4.29 11.37 -10.63
N VAL A 24 2.97 11.45 -10.81
CA VAL A 24 2.02 11.68 -9.72
C VAL A 24 2.04 10.50 -8.74
N LEU A 25 2.12 9.27 -9.23
CA LEU A 25 2.21 8.06 -8.41
C LEU A 25 3.57 7.98 -7.70
N GLU A 26 4.66 8.31 -8.39
CA GLU A 26 6.01 8.36 -7.82
C GLU A 26 6.12 9.39 -6.69
N SER A 27 5.55 10.58 -6.89
CA SER A 27 5.42 11.61 -5.85
C SER A 27 4.61 11.10 -4.64
N CYS A 28 3.52 10.37 -4.88
CA CYS A 28 2.74 9.75 -3.81
C CYS A 28 3.57 8.72 -3.03
N PHE A 29 4.44 7.93 -3.66
CA PHE A 29 5.35 7.03 -2.95
C PHE A 29 6.34 7.79 -2.07
N GLY A 30 6.87 8.92 -2.53
CA GLY A 30 7.73 9.79 -1.72
C GLY A 30 6.99 10.31 -0.48
N ARG A 31 5.76 10.83 -0.67
CA ARG A 31 4.90 11.28 0.42
C ARG A 31 4.52 10.16 1.38
N PHE A 32 4.25 8.96 0.87
CA PHE A 32 3.89 7.81 1.70
C PHE A 32 5.04 7.38 2.61
N LYS A 33 6.26 7.29 2.07
CA LYS A 33 7.49 7.03 2.84
C LYS A 33 7.72 8.10 3.91
N HIS A 34 7.50 9.37 3.55
CA HIS A 34 7.61 10.48 4.51
C HIS A 34 6.62 10.35 5.68
N LEU A 35 5.37 9.96 5.41
CA LEU A 35 4.35 9.75 6.45
C LEU A 35 4.65 8.54 7.33
N GLU A 36 5.15 7.47 6.72
CA GLU A 36 5.52 6.23 7.40
C GLU A 36 6.72 6.44 8.37
N LYS A 37 7.65 7.34 8.03
CA LYS A 37 8.82 7.70 8.85
C LYS A 37 9.70 6.49 9.21
N GLN A 38 9.59 6.02 10.45
CA GLN A 38 10.39 4.95 11.08
C GLN A 38 9.50 3.79 11.55
N GLN A 39 8.22 3.78 11.17
CA GLN A 39 7.25 2.75 11.57
C GLN A 39 7.55 1.39 10.90
N ALA A 40 8.26 1.39 9.77
CA ALA A 40 8.60 0.23 8.96
C ALA A 40 9.83 -0.52 9.45
N ARG A 41 10.17 -0.46 10.74
CA ARG A 41 11.13 -1.42 11.34
C ARG A 41 10.73 -2.89 11.05
N GLY A 42 9.44 -3.14 10.82
CA GLY A 42 8.87 -4.44 10.40
C GLY A 42 8.54 -4.59 8.90
N GLY A 43 8.78 -3.57 8.07
CA GLY A 43 8.52 -3.59 6.63
C GLY A 43 7.38 -2.66 6.18
N PHE A 44 7.67 -1.90 5.12
CA PHE A 44 6.78 -0.93 4.45
C PHE A 44 5.60 -1.61 3.72
N THR A 45 5.71 -2.90 3.42
CA THR A 45 4.82 -3.64 2.52
C THR A 45 3.41 -3.87 3.09
N SER A 46 3.27 -4.08 4.40
CA SER A 46 1.94 -4.27 5.02
C SER A 46 1.11 -2.99 5.05
N LEU A 47 1.75 -1.81 4.95
CA LEU A 47 1.07 -0.52 4.88
C LEU A 47 0.59 -0.20 3.46
N LEU A 48 0.92 -1.00 2.44
CA LEU A 48 0.58 -0.72 1.04
C LEU A 48 -0.92 -0.48 0.82
N LEU A 49 -1.79 -1.17 1.56
CA LEU A 49 -3.24 -0.94 1.48
C LEU A 49 -3.66 0.48 1.89
N GLY A 50 -2.87 1.14 2.75
CA GLY A 50 -3.05 2.54 3.13
C GLY A 50 -2.60 3.54 2.06
N PHE A 51 -1.88 3.11 1.02
CA PHE A 51 -1.41 3.99 -0.05
C PHE A 51 -2.56 4.69 -0.78
N GLY A 52 -3.67 3.97 -1.03
CA GLY A 52 -4.86 4.52 -1.68
C GLY A 52 -5.48 5.70 -0.91
N ALA A 53 -5.30 5.77 0.41
CA ALA A 53 -5.79 6.87 1.22
C ALA A 53 -5.10 8.20 0.91
N LEU A 54 -3.91 8.22 0.28
CA LEU A 54 -3.24 9.45 -0.15
C LEU A 54 -3.94 10.16 -1.31
N LEU A 55 -4.73 9.41 -2.09
CA LEU A 55 -5.46 9.87 -3.26
C LEU A 55 -6.94 10.16 -2.93
N ALA A 56 -7.42 9.70 -1.78
CA ALA A 56 -8.78 9.92 -1.32
C ALA A 56 -8.95 11.33 -0.73
N GLN A 57 -10.16 11.88 -0.85
CA GLN A 57 -10.53 13.08 -0.11
C GLN A 57 -10.71 12.72 1.37
N THR A 58 -9.81 13.22 2.22
CA THR A 58 -9.84 12.95 3.67
C THR A 58 -10.90 13.81 4.36
N THR A 59 -12.12 13.29 4.47
CA THR A 59 -13.20 13.90 5.28
C THR A 59 -13.40 13.10 6.57
N THR A 60 -13.95 13.74 7.60
CA THR A 60 -14.29 13.07 8.87
C THR A 60 -15.19 11.85 8.65
N GLN A 61 -16.18 11.98 7.75
CA GLN A 61 -17.08 10.88 7.40
C GLN A 61 -16.34 9.73 6.74
N ALA A 62 -15.47 10.01 5.75
CA ALA A 62 -14.71 8.99 5.04
C ALA A 62 -13.77 8.23 5.99
N VAL A 63 -13.11 8.93 6.91
CA VAL A 63 -12.26 8.30 7.93
C VAL A 63 -13.09 7.41 8.86
N ALA A 64 -14.22 7.91 9.36
CA ALA A 64 -15.08 7.16 10.27
C ALA A 64 -15.65 5.90 9.61
N GLU A 65 -16.03 5.97 8.33
CA GLU A 65 -16.50 4.83 7.55
C GLU A 65 -15.38 3.81 7.31
N ALA A 66 -14.19 4.27 6.93
CA ALA A 66 -13.03 3.41 6.73
C ALA A 66 -12.67 2.64 8.02
N MET A 67 -12.70 3.30 9.18
CA MET A 67 -12.45 2.67 10.48
C MET A 67 -13.51 1.63 10.86
N ARG A 68 -14.78 1.86 10.52
CA ARG A 68 -15.87 0.88 10.76
C ARG A 68 -15.77 -0.33 9.84
N HIS A 69 -15.39 -0.11 8.59
CA HIS A 69 -15.32 -1.17 7.57
C HIS A 69 -14.05 -2.03 7.67
N SER A 70 -12.92 -1.40 7.97
CA SER A 70 -11.59 -2.01 7.81
C SER A 70 -10.92 -2.28 9.16
N GLY A 71 -11.16 -3.48 9.71
CA GLY A 71 -10.51 -3.92 10.93
C GLY A 71 -9.05 -4.30 10.71
N THR A 72 -8.17 -3.96 11.66
CA THR A 72 -6.73 -4.26 11.63
C THR A 72 -6.42 -5.74 11.36
N GLN A 73 -7.19 -6.65 11.98
CA GLN A 73 -7.01 -8.10 11.80
C GLN A 73 -7.21 -8.53 10.34
N ARG A 74 -8.23 -8.00 9.68
CA ARG A 74 -8.54 -8.28 8.27
C ARG A 74 -7.42 -7.81 7.34
N ILE A 75 -6.79 -6.68 7.67
CA ILE A 75 -5.63 -6.16 6.94
C ILE A 75 -4.44 -7.12 7.08
N TYR A 76 -4.18 -7.64 8.28
CA TYR A 76 -3.11 -8.62 8.49
C TYR A 76 -3.34 -9.93 7.72
N GLU A 77 -4.57 -10.45 7.75
CA GLU A 77 -4.95 -11.67 7.03
C GLU A 77 -4.80 -11.48 5.52
N TRP A 78 -5.31 -10.36 4.99
CA TRP A 78 -5.16 -10.03 3.58
C TRP A 78 -3.68 -9.95 3.18
N CYS A 79 -2.84 -9.29 3.99
CA CYS A 79 -1.40 -9.21 3.75
C CYS A 79 -0.75 -10.60 3.73
N LYS A 80 -1.14 -11.50 4.63
CA LYS A 80 -0.59 -12.87 4.71
C LYS A 80 -0.96 -13.70 3.48
N GLU A 81 -2.17 -13.51 2.95
CA GLU A 81 -2.68 -14.26 1.79
C GLU A 81 -2.12 -13.74 0.47
N HIS A 82 -1.97 -12.42 0.33
CA HIS A 82 -1.67 -11.78 -0.97
C HIS A 82 -0.23 -11.28 -1.11
N LEU A 83 0.47 -11.02 0.00
CA LEU A 83 1.84 -10.49 -0.03
C LEU A 83 2.83 -11.60 0.30
N ALA A 84 3.83 -11.76 -0.56
CA ALA A 84 4.93 -12.65 -0.30
C ALA A 84 5.71 -12.22 0.97
N PRO A 85 6.40 -13.16 1.66
CA PRO A 85 7.25 -12.82 2.79
C PRO A 85 8.27 -11.75 2.40
N THR A 86 8.44 -10.75 3.27
CA THR A 86 9.43 -9.69 3.06
C THR A 86 10.84 -10.28 2.97
N LEU A 87 11.79 -9.57 2.33
CA LEU A 87 13.19 -10.02 2.27
C LEU A 87 13.77 -10.32 3.66
N PHE A 88 13.42 -9.52 4.68
CA PHE A 88 13.82 -9.80 6.05
C PHE A 88 13.14 -11.05 6.62
N GLY A 89 11.85 -11.25 6.33
CA GLY A 89 11.12 -12.48 6.65
C GLY A 89 11.76 -13.71 6.01
N GLN A 90 12.13 -13.64 4.73
CA GLN A 90 12.84 -14.69 4.02
C GLN A 90 14.18 -15.02 4.67
N ARG A 91 14.98 -13.99 5.03
CA ARG A 91 16.24 -14.20 5.75
C ARG A 91 16.00 -14.88 7.10
N LYS A 92 15.00 -14.43 7.87
CA LYS A 92 14.67 -15.05 9.16
C LYS A 92 14.29 -16.53 9.00
N MET A 93 13.49 -16.87 8.00
CA MET A 93 13.11 -18.26 7.72
C MET A 93 14.32 -19.11 7.30
N ALA A 94 15.19 -18.57 6.43
CA ALA A 94 16.38 -19.28 5.95
C ALA A 94 17.38 -19.62 7.08
N PHE A 95 17.55 -18.72 8.06
CA PHE A 95 18.49 -18.90 9.17
C PHE A 95 17.84 -19.42 10.47
N ALA A 96 16.54 -19.75 10.46
CA ALA A 96 15.83 -20.22 11.64
C ALA A 96 16.42 -21.52 12.22
N GLY A 97 16.89 -22.44 11.36
CA GLY A 97 17.47 -23.72 11.78
C GLY A 97 18.89 -23.65 12.34
N SER A 98 19.64 -22.57 12.05
CA SER A 98 21.01 -22.36 12.53
C SER A 98 21.10 -21.67 13.90
N ALA A 99 19.99 -21.12 14.41
CA ALA A 99 19.96 -20.36 15.67
C ALA A 99 19.81 -21.23 16.93
N THR A 100 19.48 -22.52 16.80
CA THR A 100 19.24 -23.45 17.93
C THR A 100 20.28 -24.56 18.02
N LYS A 101 21.54 -24.19 18.25
CA LYS A 101 22.49 -25.06 18.97
C LYS A 101 23.11 -24.24 20.11
N PRO A 102 22.70 -24.47 21.37
CA PRO A 102 23.52 -24.03 22.49
C PRO A 102 24.85 -24.80 22.42
N ALA A 103 25.95 -24.09 22.67
CA ALA A 103 27.26 -24.69 22.91
C ALA A 103 27.28 -25.45 24.24
#